data_AF-A0A920I474-F1
#
_entry.id   AF-A0A920I474-F1
#
_cell.length_a   1.000
_cell.length_b   1.000
_cell.length_c   1.000
_cell.angle_alpha   90.00
_cell.angle_beta   90.00
_cell.angle_gamma   90.00
#
_symmetry.space_group_name_H-M   'P 1'
#
loop_
_entity.id
_entity.type
_entity.pdbx_description
1 polymer ?
#
loop_
_entity_poly.entity_id
_entity_poly.type
_entity_poly.pdbx_seq_one_letter_code
_entity_poly.pdbx_strand_id
1 'polypeptide(L)'
;MKITRMDAISAALPAGENVTLDVSRACQPATAIRMLNSVASHDWVEQPCETLDQCAIVSAREPQPIMLDECMHTLQDHLDAWRLSACQAVKVKPEPARRTVGH
;
A
#
# COMPACT_ATOMS: atom_id res chain seq x y z
N MET A 1 2.81 8.43 7.20
CA MET A 1 4.23 8.35 6.81
C MET A 1 4.68 9.69 6.21
N LYS A 2 5.93 10.14 6.40
CA LYS A 2 6.47 11.39 5.80
C LYS A 2 7.50 11.03 4.73
N ILE A 3 7.40 11.66 3.55
CA ILE A 3 8.27 11.43 2.37
C ILE A 3 9.75 11.36 2.71
N THR A 4 10.26 12.33 3.48
CA THR A 4 11.68 12.41 3.86
C THR A 4 12.20 11.22 4.66
N ARG A 5 11.31 10.45 5.30
CA ARG A 5 11.69 9.24 6.04
C ARG A 5 11.84 8.03 5.11
N MET A 6 11.18 8.01 3.96
CA MET A 6 11.20 6.88 3.03
C MET A 6 12.53 6.80 2.28
N ASP A 7 13.00 7.92 1.72
CA ASP A 7 14.30 7.96 1.02
C ASP A 7 15.47 7.60 1.95
N ALA A 8 15.41 8.07 3.20
CA ALA A 8 16.43 7.78 4.20
C ALA A 8 16.45 6.30 4.60
N ILE A 9 15.30 5.63 4.67
CA ILE A 9 15.22 4.19 4.97
C ILE A 9 15.72 3.40 3.76
N SER A 10 15.26 3.73 2.55
CA SER A 10 15.67 3.02 1.34
C SER A 10 17.17 3.12 1.09
N ALA A 11 17.76 4.31 1.28
CA ALA A 11 19.21 4.52 1.14
C ALA A 11 20.06 3.84 2.23
N ALA A 12 19.46 3.52 3.39
CA ALA A 12 20.16 2.89 4.51
C ALA A 12 20.03 1.36 4.52
N LEU A 13 19.25 0.78 3.61
CA LEU A 13 19.09 -0.67 3.53
C LEU A 13 20.37 -1.33 3.00
N PRO A 14 20.86 -2.40 3.66
CA PRO A 14 21.92 -3.24 3.13
C PRO A 14 21.54 -3.79 1.75
N ALA A 15 22.56 -3.97 0.90
CA ALA A 15 22.35 -4.57 -0.42
C ALA A 15 21.70 -5.96 -0.28
N GLY A 16 20.55 -6.15 -0.92
CA GLY A 16 19.79 -7.40 -0.90
C GLY A 16 18.64 -7.46 0.11
N GLU A 17 18.45 -6.43 0.95
CA GLU A 17 17.26 -6.31 1.79
C GLU A 17 16.11 -5.61 1.03
N ASN A 18 14.89 -6.11 1.23
CA ASN A 18 13.68 -5.52 0.66
C ASN A 18 12.92 -4.78 1.75
N VAL A 19 12.39 -3.60 1.42
CA VAL A 19 11.49 -2.86 2.29
C VAL A 19 10.08 -2.85 1.71
N THR A 20 9.09 -2.94 2.60
CA THR A 20 7.69 -2.65 2.28
C THR A 20 7.29 -1.37 2.99
N LEU A 21 6.74 -0.44 2.22
CA LEU A 21 6.22 0.83 2.68
C LEU A 21 4.78 0.64 3.16
N ASP A 22 4.62 0.32 4.44
CA ASP A 22 3.31 0.18 5.07
C ASP A 22 2.69 1.54 5.39
N VAL A 23 1.69 1.91 4.60
CA VAL A 23 0.95 3.18 4.72
C VAL A 23 -0.26 3.03 5.64
N SER A 24 -0.78 1.82 5.79
CA SER A 24 -1.92 1.47 6.64
C SER A 24 -3.11 2.43 6.49
N ARG A 25 -3.56 2.67 5.24
CA ARG A 25 -4.74 3.50 4.89
C ARG A 25 -4.62 5.00 5.15
N ALA A 26 -3.46 5.49 5.56
CA ALA A 26 -3.29 6.86 6.04
C ALA A 26 -3.39 7.97 4.97
N CYS A 27 -3.62 7.64 3.69
CA CYS A 27 -3.57 8.60 2.59
C CYS A 27 -4.81 8.56 1.70
N GLN A 28 -5.23 9.74 1.23
CA GLN A 28 -6.10 9.85 0.06
C GLN A 28 -5.30 9.61 -1.22
N PRO A 29 -5.94 9.22 -2.35
CA PRO A 29 -5.23 8.87 -3.58
C PRO A 29 -4.21 9.94 -4.04
N ALA A 30 -4.61 11.22 -4.05
CA ALA A 30 -3.72 12.30 -4.48
C ALA A 30 -2.49 12.47 -3.58
N THR A 31 -2.63 12.21 -2.28
CA THR A 31 -1.52 12.26 -1.31
C THR A 31 -0.61 11.04 -1.50
N ALA A 32 -1.18 9.85 -1.69
CA ALA A 32 -0.43 8.63 -1.96
C ALA A 32 0.40 8.76 -3.24
N ILE A 33 -0.22 9.17 -4.35
CA ILE A 33 0.43 9.43 -5.64
C ILE A 33 1.60 10.42 -5.48
N ARG A 34 1.37 11.54 -4.80
CA ARG A 34 2.44 12.54 -4.57
C ARG A 34 3.59 11.96 -3.76
N MET A 35 3.29 11.14 -2.76
CA MET A 35 4.30 10.48 -1.94
C MET A 35 5.10 9.47 -2.75
N LEU A 36 4.44 8.64 -3.56
CA LEU A 36 5.10 7.63 -4.39
C LEU A 36 5.99 8.24 -5.48
N ASN A 37 5.53 9.30 -6.15
CA ASN A 37 6.35 10.05 -7.12
C ASN A 37 7.57 10.75 -6.51
N SER A 38 7.59 10.95 -5.19
CA SER A 38 8.70 11.63 -4.51
C SER A 38 9.79 10.70 -4.00
N VAL A 39 9.59 9.38 -4.12
CA VAL A 39 10.51 8.36 -3.62
C VAL A 39 11.21 7.72 -4.81
N ALA A 40 12.54 7.64 -4.74
CA ALA A 40 13.33 7.09 -5.86
C ALA A 40 13.20 5.55 -5.97
N SER A 41 12.86 4.89 -4.87
CA SER A 41 12.74 3.45 -4.80
C SER A 41 11.38 2.96 -5.32
N HIS A 42 11.41 1.81 -5.99
CA HIS A 42 10.22 1.14 -6.51
C HIS A 42 9.81 -0.04 -5.62
N ASP A 43 9.95 0.17 -4.30
CA ASP A 43 9.66 -0.81 -3.28
C ASP A 43 8.14 -1.08 -3.18
N TRP A 44 7.78 -2.18 -2.51
CA TRP A 44 6.38 -2.53 -2.29
C TRP A 44 5.66 -1.48 -1.45
N VAL A 45 4.44 -1.13 -1.84
CA VAL A 45 3.57 -0.19 -1.12
C VAL A 45 2.38 -0.96 -0.57
N GLU A 46 2.25 -0.98 0.75
CA GLU A 46 1.16 -1.69 1.41
C GLU A 46 0.04 -0.72 1.81
N GLN A 47 -1.19 -1.07 1.39
CA GLN A 47 -2.45 -0.41 1.68
C GLN A 47 -2.36 1.14 1.63
N PRO A 48 -2.08 1.74 0.45
CA PRO A 48 -1.84 3.18 0.32
C PRO A 48 -3.06 4.03 0.72
N CYS A 49 -4.27 3.49 0.61
CA CYS A 49 -5.52 4.19 0.86
C CYS A 49 -6.53 3.34 1.63
N GLU A 50 -7.61 3.97 2.12
CA GLU A 50 -8.62 3.31 2.97
C GLU A 50 -9.41 2.23 2.23
N THR A 51 -9.74 2.44 0.97
CA THR A 51 -10.64 1.55 0.21
C THR A 51 -9.96 0.93 -1.00
N LEU A 52 -10.50 -0.21 -1.46
CA LEU A 52 -10.06 -0.88 -2.68
C LEU A 52 -10.07 0.06 -3.89
N ASP A 53 -11.16 0.81 -4.10
CA ASP A 53 -11.29 1.75 -5.22
C ASP A 53 -10.21 2.83 -5.19
N GLN A 54 -9.90 3.35 -4.00
CA GLN A 54 -8.84 4.34 -3.84
C GLN A 54 -7.47 3.74 -4.16
N CYS A 55 -7.18 2.53 -3.69
CA CYS A 55 -5.94 1.82 -4.02
C CYS A 55 -5.84 1.52 -5.51
N ALA A 56 -6.94 1.19 -6.19
CA ALA A 56 -6.96 0.96 -7.63
C ALA A 56 -6.60 2.23 -8.42
N ILE A 57 -7.04 3.42 -7.97
CA ILE A 57 -6.64 4.70 -8.57
C ILE A 57 -5.12 4.90 -8.49
N VAL A 58 -4.50 4.53 -7.36
CA VAL A 58 -3.05 4.63 -7.18
C VAL A 58 -2.32 3.62 -8.06
N SER A 59 -2.73 2.34 -8.05
CA SER A 59 -2.18 1.26 -8.89
C SER A 59 -2.19 1.62 -10.39
N ALA A 60 -3.25 2.29 -10.86
CA ALA A 60 -3.37 2.69 -12.26
C ALA A 60 -2.43 3.84 -12.67
N ARG A 61 -1.78 4.52 -11.72
CA ARG A 61 -0.99 5.74 -11.97
C ARG A 61 0.48 5.60 -11.60
N GLU A 62 0.82 4.69 -10.70
CA GLU A 62 2.15 4.55 -10.15
C GLU A 62 2.77 3.19 -10.50
N PRO A 63 4.07 3.14 -10.84
CA PRO A 63 4.74 1.89 -11.21
C PRO A 63 5.07 0.98 -10.02
N GLN A 64 5.02 1.48 -8.78
CA GLN A 64 5.34 0.70 -7.58
C GLN A 64 4.34 -0.44 -7.36
N PRO A 65 4.81 -1.63 -6.98
CA PRO A 65 3.91 -2.75 -6.74
C PRO A 65 3.10 -2.54 -5.45
N ILE A 66 1.78 -2.72 -5.54
CA ILE A 66 0.81 -2.50 -4.47
C ILE A 66 0.51 -3.84 -3.79
N MET A 67 0.51 -3.84 -2.46
CA MET A 67 0.04 -4.92 -1.60
C MET A 67 -1.22 -4.48 -0.84
N LEU A 68 -2.32 -5.21 -0.95
CA LEU A 68 -3.54 -4.94 -0.19
C LEU A 68 -3.57 -5.76 1.11
N ASP A 69 -4.12 -5.16 2.17
CA ASP A 69 -4.26 -5.77 3.49
C ASP A 69 -5.62 -5.41 4.10
N GLU A 70 -5.77 -4.25 4.74
CA GLU A 70 -6.95 -4.01 5.58
C GLU A 70 -8.26 -3.78 4.81
N CYS A 71 -8.23 -3.56 3.49
CA CYS A 71 -9.46 -3.52 2.69
C CYS A 71 -9.93 -4.90 2.19
N MET A 72 -9.26 -5.99 2.59
CA MET A 72 -9.51 -7.35 2.10
C MET A 72 -10.23 -8.19 3.17
N HIS A 73 -11.56 -8.18 3.18
CA HIS A 73 -12.37 -8.82 4.24
C HIS A 73 -12.99 -10.15 3.80
N THR A 74 -13.32 -10.28 2.53
CA THR A 74 -14.07 -11.39 1.95
C THR A 74 -13.36 -11.90 0.71
N LEU A 75 -13.69 -13.13 0.27
CA LEU A 75 -13.23 -13.62 -1.03
C LEU A 75 -13.66 -12.70 -2.18
N GLN A 76 -14.83 -12.06 -2.07
CA GLN A 76 -15.32 -11.15 -3.09
C GLN A 76 -14.39 -9.94 -3.26
N ASP A 77 -13.87 -9.38 -2.15
CA ASP A 77 -12.90 -8.27 -2.22
C ASP A 77 -11.64 -8.67 -3.00
N HIS A 78 -11.18 -9.93 -2.88
CA HIS A 78 -10.03 -10.46 -3.61
C HIS A 78 -10.33 -10.59 -5.11
N LEU A 79 -11.53 -11.06 -5.47
CA LEU A 79 -11.96 -11.13 -6.86
C LEU A 79 -12.09 -9.75 -7.48
N ASP A 80 -12.60 -8.77 -6.74
CA ASP A 80 -12.75 -7.40 -7.22
C ASP A 80 -11.40 -6.70 -7.35
N ALA A 81 -10.47 -6.91 -6.42
CA ALA A 81 -9.10 -6.42 -6.55
C ALA A 81 -8.39 -6.96 -7.79
N TRP A 82 -8.57 -8.25 -8.11
CA TRP A 82 -8.04 -8.84 -9.33
C TRP A 82 -8.67 -8.23 -10.59
N ARG A 83 -10.01 -8.09 -10.63
CA ARG A 83 -10.73 -7.48 -11.76
C ARG A 83 -10.28 -6.05 -12.04
N LEU A 84 -10.03 -5.28 -10.99
CA LEU A 84 -9.60 -3.89 -11.07
C LEU A 84 -8.09 -3.73 -11.35
N SER A 85 -7.32 -4.82 -11.38
CA SER A 85 -5.85 -4.74 -11.39
C SER A 85 -5.31 -3.84 -10.26
N ALA A 86 -5.95 -3.91 -9.09
CA ALA A 86 -5.71 -2.98 -7.99
C ALA A 86 -4.40 -3.26 -7.22
N CYS A 87 -3.81 -4.45 -7.40
CA CYS A 87 -2.61 -4.86 -6.68
C CYS A 87 -1.85 -6.00 -7.35
N GLN A 88 -0.60 -6.20 -6.91
CA GLN A 88 0.26 -7.33 -7.29
C GLN A 88 0.40 -8.35 -6.15
N ALA A 89 -0.01 -8.00 -4.93
CA ALA A 89 -0.03 -8.90 -3.79
C ALA A 89 -1.20 -8.61 -2.85
N VAL A 90 -1.58 -9.62 -2.07
CA VAL A 90 -2.56 -9.51 -0.99
C VAL A 90 -2.00 -10.17 0.26
N LYS A 91 -2.12 -9.53 1.42
CA LYS A 91 -1.78 -10.11 2.72
C LYS A 91 -2.98 -10.87 3.26
N VAL A 92 -2.80 -12.17 3.52
CA VAL A 92 -3.83 -13.04 4.08
C VAL A 92 -3.58 -13.21 5.58
N LYS A 93 -4.57 -12.84 6.40
CA LYS A 93 -4.53 -13.00 7.87
C LYS A 93 -5.72 -13.84 8.33
N PRO A 94 -5.53 -14.88 9.16
CA PRO A 94 -6.63 -15.65 9.73
C PRO A 94 -7.58 -14.80 10.59
N GLU A 95 -7.06 -13.76 11.23
CA GLU A 95 -7.84 -12.72 11.92
C GLU A 95 -7.55 -11.36 11.26
N PRO A 96 -8.58 -10.60 10.81
CA PRO A 96 -8.36 -9.29 10.23
C PRO A 96 -7.80 -8.32 11.27
N ALA A 97 -7.03 -7.32 10.81
CA ALA A 97 -6.45 -6.30 11.68
C ALA A 97 -7.55 -5.64 12.53
N ARG A 98 -7.44 -5.72 13.87
CA ARG A 98 -8.40 -5.07 14.78
C ARG A 98 -8.43 -3.58 14.46
N ARG A 99 -9.61 -3.04 14.16
CA ARG A 99 -9.84 -1.59 14.27
C ARG A 99 -9.61 -1.22 15.73
N THR A 100 -8.54 -0.48 16.02
CA THR A 100 -8.46 0.28 17.26
C THR A 100 -9.60 1.27 17.24
N VAL A 101 -10.70 0.93 17.91
CA VAL A 101 -11.80 1.86 18.12
C VAL A 101 -11.30 2.91 19.11
N GLY A 102 -10.79 4.03 18.58
CA GLY A 102 -10.47 5.20 19.39
C GLY A 102 -11.71 5.64 20.16
N HIS A 103 -11.57 5.75 21.47
CA HIS A 103 -12.51 6.47 22.34
C HIS A 103 -12.14 7.96 22.33
#